data_AF-A0A2V8QDV9-F1
#
_entry.id   AF-A0A2V8QDV9-F1
#
_cell.length_a   1.000
_cell.length_b   1.000
_cell.length_c   1.000
_cell.angle_alpha   90.00
_cell.angle_beta   90.00
_cell.angle_gamma   90.00
#
_symmetry.space_group_name_H-M   'P 1'
#
loop_
_entity.id
_entity.type
_entity.pdbx_description
1 polymer ?
#
loop_
_entity_poly.entity_id
_entity_poly.type
_entity_poly.pdbx_seq_one_letter_code
_entity_poly.pdbx_strand_id
1 'polypeptide(L)'
;MLANVIAAKDPAAALKLARTSLSRGVSWNVIAFLPTLYQKDAKSAQSLYKEIVGRIKDDNVSRNAELANNAWNLLVSFEPPQADEDTYRDLLTSMLSYILTSNRQTQQGMNLAQNMYYQIERIIPLVDKYAPTRAAELREWSQGVEHTLDPSARMYQEMRRISEKGTVDDMLALASKYPPEFQNMLYQNAAWKAVNSGDTARAREIADKIADPVQRRQVTDQIDNQAARAAEGDNKVIEARRLAEKANTINRKIEILIQAANTITNSGGDKKSALELLNEAKAVLASTPQSAAELTAQLRLAQAYMRLDTDAAFAILQPVVVRLNELVAAAVVLDGIDFHYLKDGEWMMPGANNLGNMVSSLDQILAALGRIDFDRARTLADQIGRPEMRVLMEIDLAQTTLGGKTPINQMFGARGLSGLTIIN
;
A
#
# COMPACT_ATOMS: atom_id res chain seq x y z
N MET A 1 -31.31 -12.14 14.12
CA MET A 1 -30.49 -11.09 14.77
C MET A 1 -31.15 -10.55 16.05
N LEU A 2 -31.44 -11.44 17.00
CA LEU A 2 -31.84 -11.13 18.39
C LEU A 2 -31.03 -12.05 19.33
N ALA A 3 -30.81 -13.31 18.91
CA ALA A 3 -29.94 -14.29 19.57
C ALA A 3 -28.50 -13.78 19.81
N ASN A 4 -27.83 -13.17 18.82
CA ASN A 4 -26.46 -12.66 19.00
C ASN A 4 -26.36 -11.50 20.01
N VAL A 5 -27.42 -10.68 20.14
CA VAL A 5 -27.49 -9.56 21.10
C VAL A 5 -27.85 -10.07 22.50
N ILE A 6 -28.73 -11.08 22.58
CA ILE A 6 -29.16 -11.73 23.83
C ILE A 6 -28.03 -12.60 24.41
N ALA A 7 -27.23 -13.27 23.58
CA ALA A 7 -26.20 -14.21 24.02
C ALA A 7 -25.08 -13.59 24.88
N ALA A 8 -24.83 -12.29 24.73
CA ALA A 8 -23.90 -11.58 25.60
C ALA A 8 -24.42 -11.46 27.05
N LYS A 9 -25.74 -11.57 27.26
CA LYS A 9 -26.43 -11.37 28.54
C LYS A 9 -27.10 -12.64 29.09
N ASP A 10 -27.64 -13.49 28.23
CA ASP A 10 -28.34 -14.74 28.57
C ASP A 10 -28.15 -15.81 27.45
N PRO A 11 -27.13 -16.68 27.58
CA PRO A 11 -26.87 -17.76 26.64
C PRO A 11 -28.02 -18.78 26.51
N ALA A 12 -28.80 -19.00 27.57
CA ALA A 12 -29.88 -19.99 27.59
C ALA A 12 -31.09 -19.51 26.77
N ALA A 13 -31.46 -18.23 26.92
CA ALA A 13 -32.50 -17.61 26.08
C ALA A 13 -32.10 -17.56 24.60
N ALA A 14 -30.82 -17.27 24.31
CA ALA A 14 -30.28 -17.29 22.96
C ALA A 14 -30.29 -18.69 22.33
N LEU A 15 -29.93 -19.74 23.09
CA LEU A 15 -29.99 -21.13 22.65
C LEU A 15 -31.42 -21.57 22.31
N LYS A 16 -32.41 -21.20 23.14
CA LYS A 16 -33.82 -21.50 22.86
C LYS A 16 -34.28 -20.87 21.54
N LEU A 17 -33.89 -19.61 21.29
CA LEU A 17 -34.22 -18.91 20.05
C LEU A 17 -33.52 -19.53 18.83
N ALA A 18 -32.27 -19.99 18.99
CA ALA A 18 -31.54 -20.70 17.95
C ALA A 18 -32.24 -22.02 17.58
N ARG A 19 -32.68 -22.82 18.57
CA ARG A 19 -33.45 -24.05 18.34
C ARG A 19 -34.80 -23.83 17.66
N THR A 20 -35.53 -22.79 18.07
CA THR A 20 -36.78 -22.39 17.40
C THR A 20 -36.56 -21.92 15.95
N SER A 21 -35.37 -21.39 15.66
CA SER A 21 -35.01 -21.02 14.29
C SER A 21 -34.60 -22.25 13.49
N LEU A 22 -33.82 -23.15 14.08
CA LEU A 22 -33.42 -24.43 13.48
C LEU A 22 -34.62 -25.31 13.10
N SER A 23 -35.68 -25.33 13.91
CA SER A 23 -36.89 -26.11 13.61
C SER A 23 -37.62 -25.63 12.34
N ARG A 24 -37.38 -24.39 11.90
CA ARG A 24 -37.91 -23.82 10.66
C ARG A 24 -36.97 -24.00 9.47
N GLY A 25 -35.77 -24.51 9.69
CA GLY A 25 -34.74 -24.72 8.68
C GLY A 25 -33.35 -24.29 9.15
N VAL A 26 -32.34 -24.90 8.55
CA VAL A 26 -30.94 -24.51 8.78
C VAL A 26 -30.69 -23.19 8.06
N SER A 27 -30.31 -22.15 8.79
CA SER A 27 -30.00 -20.84 8.23
C SER A 27 -28.66 -20.32 8.76
N TRP A 28 -28.02 -19.45 7.97
CA TRP A 28 -26.75 -18.80 8.36
C TRP A 28 -26.82 -18.12 9.73
N ASN A 29 -27.97 -17.55 10.11
CA ASN A 29 -28.15 -16.90 11.40
C ASN A 29 -27.98 -17.86 12.60
N VAL A 30 -28.36 -19.14 12.44
CA VAL A 30 -28.19 -20.16 13.48
C VAL A 30 -26.73 -20.64 13.52
N ILE A 31 -26.08 -20.73 12.37
CA ILE A 31 -24.68 -21.15 12.23
C ILE A 31 -23.73 -20.09 12.81
N ALA A 32 -23.89 -18.83 12.41
CA ALA A 32 -23.05 -17.71 12.84
C ALA A 32 -23.10 -17.45 14.35
N PHE A 33 -24.06 -18.06 15.07
CA PHE A 33 -24.18 -17.99 16.52
C PHE A 33 -23.24 -18.96 17.26
N LEU A 34 -22.85 -20.09 16.63
CA LEU A 34 -22.06 -21.15 17.26
C LEU A 34 -20.74 -20.66 17.88
N PRO A 35 -19.91 -19.82 17.23
CA PRO A 35 -18.66 -19.36 17.82
C PRO A 35 -18.87 -18.55 19.10
N THR A 36 -19.88 -17.67 19.11
CA THR A 36 -20.24 -16.86 20.29
C THR A 36 -20.78 -17.73 21.42
N LEU A 37 -21.64 -18.71 21.10
CA LEU A 37 -22.15 -19.64 22.10
C LEU A 37 -21.01 -20.49 22.68
N TYR A 38 -20.08 -20.97 21.86
CA TYR A 38 -18.96 -21.80 22.31
C TYR A 38 -18.07 -21.08 23.32
N GLN A 39 -17.80 -19.79 23.11
CA GLN A 39 -17.03 -18.98 24.06
C GLN A 39 -17.72 -18.79 25.43
N LYS A 40 -19.06 -18.89 25.49
CA LYS A 40 -19.85 -18.66 26.71
C LYS A 40 -20.27 -19.96 27.39
N ASP A 41 -20.64 -20.96 26.60
CA ASP A 41 -21.06 -22.28 27.02
C ASP A 41 -20.75 -23.30 25.90
N ALA A 42 -19.55 -23.88 25.98
CA ALA A 42 -19.08 -24.87 25.04
C ALA A 42 -20.01 -26.09 24.94
N LYS A 43 -20.63 -26.53 26.06
CA LYS A 43 -21.50 -27.72 26.05
C LYS A 43 -22.77 -27.44 25.25
N SER A 44 -23.39 -26.29 25.47
CA SER A 44 -24.56 -25.85 24.70
C SER A 44 -24.24 -25.65 23.22
N ALA A 45 -23.06 -25.10 22.90
CA ALA A 45 -22.61 -24.97 21.52
C ALA A 45 -22.43 -26.33 20.82
N GLN A 46 -21.83 -27.32 21.50
CA GLN A 46 -21.70 -28.67 20.95
C GLN A 46 -23.07 -29.33 20.72
N SER A 47 -24.01 -29.18 21.67
CA SER A 47 -25.37 -29.70 21.50
C SER A 47 -26.04 -29.08 20.28
N LEU A 48 -26.00 -27.75 20.15
CA LEU A 48 -26.57 -27.04 19.02
C LEU A 48 -25.89 -27.43 17.70
N TYR A 49 -24.57 -27.58 17.69
CA TYR A 49 -23.82 -28.04 16.53
C TYR A 49 -24.29 -29.41 16.04
N LYS A 50 -24.41 -30.39 16.96
CA LYS A 50 -24.93 -31.73 16.65
C LYS A 50 -26.35 -31.69 16.14
N GLU A 51 -27.21 -30.86 16.72
CA GLU A 51 -28.59 -30.65 16.25
C GLU A 51 -28.64 -30.08 14.82
N ILE A 52 -27.79 -29.10 14.50
CA ILE A 52 -27.71 -28.52 13.15
C ILE A 52 -27.23 -29.58 12.14
N VAL A 53 -26.17 -30.32 12.46
CA VAL A 53 -25.63 -31.37 11.58
C VAL A 53 -26.65 -32.49 11.36
N GLY A 54 -27.37 -32.89 12.42
CA GLY A 54 -28.48 -33.84 12.30
C GLY A 54 -29.53 -33.35 11.32
N ARG A 55 -29.95 -32.08 11.44
CA ARG A 55 -30.95 -31.50 10.54
C ARG A 55 -30.48 -31.41 9.08
N ILE A 56 -29.21 -31.08 8.85
CA ILE A 56 -28.62 -31.07 7.49
C ILE A 56 -28.69 -32.45 6.84
N LYS A 57 -28.46 -33.52 7.62
CA LYS A 57 -28.52 -34.90 7.13
C LYS A 57 -29.95 -35.30 6.78
N ASP A 58 -30.91 -34.96 7.63
CA ASP A 58 -32.33 -35.32 7.44
C ASP A 58 -32.95 -34.67 6.19
N ASP A 59 -32.67 -33.38 5.98
CA ASP A 59 -33.29 -32.59 4.90
C ASP A 59 -32.60 -32.80 3.51
N ASN A 60 -31.58 -33.68 3.45
CA ASN A 60 -30.81 -34.09 2.26
C ASN A 60 -30.32 -32.91 1.37
N VAL A 61 -29.07 -32.51 1.59
CA VAL A 61 -28.36 -31.44 0.84
C VAL A 61 -28.42 -31.58 -0.69
N SER A 62 -28.57 -32.79 -1.24
CA SER A 62 -28.64 -33.02 -2.70
C SER A 62 -29.88 -32.43 -3.37
N ARG A 63 -30.94 -32.15 -2.59
CA ARG A 63 -32.22 -31.64 -3.10
C ARG A 63 -32.47 -30.17 -2.76
N ASN A 64 -31.57 -29.54 -2.00
CA ASN A 64 -31.74 -28.17 -1.53
C ASN A 64 -30.40 -27.41 -1.55
N ALA A 65 -30.22 -26.55 -2.58
CA ALA A 65 -29.00 -25.76 -2.77
C ALA A 65 -28.76 -24.75 -1.63
N GLU A 66 -29.81 -24.21 -1.01
CA GLU A 66 -29.68 -23.31 0.14
C GLU A 66 -29.17 -24.07 1.36
N LEU A 67 -29.70 -25.27 1.60
CA LEU A 67 -29.22 -26.16 2.67
C LEU A 67 -27.76 -26.57 2.44
N ALA A 68 -27.37 -26.87 1.21
CA ALA A 68 -25.99 -27.18 0.85
C ALA A 68 -25.05 -26.00 1.13
N ASN A 69 -25.45 -24.77 0.76
CA ASN A 69 -24.67 -23.56 1.08
C ASN A 69 -24.55 -23.34 2.60
N ASN A 70 -25.63 -23.56 3.36
CA ASN A 70 -25.59 -23.46 4.82
C ASN A 70 -24.71 -24.56 5.46
N ALA A 71 -24.76 -25.78 4.94
CA ALA A 71 -23.90 -26.87 5.39
C ALA A 71 -22.42 -26.59 5.10
N TRP A 72 -22.11 -26.00 3.94
CA TRP A 72 -20.76 -25.53 3.63
C TRP A 72 -20.28 -24.44 4.59
N ASN A 73 -21.12 -23.43 4.82
CA ASN A 73 -20.84 -22.35 5.75
C ASN A 73 -20.57 -22.87 7.18
N LEU A 74 -21.34 -23.87 7.63
CA LEU A 74 -21.10 -24.52 8.91
C LEU A 74 -19.74 -25.22 8.95
N LEU A 75 -19.40 -25.98 7.90
CA LEU A 75 -18.14 -26.74 7.80
C LEU A 75 -16.89 -25.86 7.94
N VAL A 76 -16.90 -24.64 7.40
CA VAL A 76 -15.74 -23.73 7.44
C VAL A 76 -15.75 -22.75 8.62
N SER A 77 -16.91 -22.55 9.26
CA SER A 77 -17.06 -21.59 10.36
C SER A 77 -16.86 -22.19 11.75
N PHE A 78 -16.95 -23.52 11.88
CA PHE A 78 -16.91 -24.23 13.15
C PHE A 78 -16.13 -25.54 12.99
N GLU A 79 -14.81 -25.44 13.12
CA GLU A 79 -13.84 -26.54 12.91
C GLU A 79 -13.28 -27.06 14.25
N PRO A 80 -12.74 -28.29 14.33
CA PRO A 80 -12.04 -28.75 15.52
C PRO A 80 -10.82 -27.85 15.85
N PRO A 81 -10.52 -27.59 17.14
CA PRO A 81 -11.06 -28.26 18.33
C PRO A 81 -12.38 -27.68 18.85
N GLN A 82 -12.96 -26.69 18.18
CA GLN A 82 -14.24 -26.11 18.60
C GLN A 82 -15.42 -27.01 18.26
N ALA A 83 -15.35 -27.72 17.14
CA ALA A 83 -16.34 -28.74 16.78
C ALA A 83 -15.97 -30.11 17.34
N ASP A 84 -16.99 -30.88 17.73
CA ASP A 84 -16.90 -32.32 17.96
C ASP A 84 -16.37 -33.02 16.69
N GLU A 85 -15.27 -33.75 16.83
CA GLU A 85 -14.50 -34.26 15.69
C GLU A 85 -15.27 -35.28 14.86
N ASP A 86 -16.01 -36.19 15.50
CA ASP A 86 -16.80 -37.21 14.80
C ASP A 86 -17.96 -36.57 14.03
N THR A 87 -18.66 -35.64 14.68
CA THR A 87 -19.75 -34.87 14.04
C THR A 87 -19.23 -34.04 12.87
N TYR A 88 -18.00 -33.50 12.99
CA TYR A 88 -17.34 -32.76 11.92
C TYR A 88 -16.96 -33.65 10.74
N ARG A 89 -16.35 -34.82 11.00
CA ARG A 89 -16.03 -35.83 9.97
C ARG A 89 -17.27 -36.25 9.20
N ASP A 90 -18.38 -36.41 9.91
CA ASP A 90 -19.68 -36.75 9.34
C ASP A 90 -20.24 -35.65 8.41
N LEU A 91 -20.22 -34.40 8.87
CA LEU A 91 -20.64 -33.25 8.06
C LEU A 91 -19.76 -33.13 6.80
N LEU A 92 -18.44 -33.23 6.97
CA LEU A 92 -17.48 -33.20 5.86
C LEU A 92 -17.77 -34.31 4.85
N THR A 93 -17.96 -35.54 5.30
CA THR A 93 -18.25 -36.69 4.42
C THR A 93 -19.56 -36.51 3.65
N SER A 94 -20.59 -35.94 4.29
CA SER A 94 -21.87 -35.63 3.65
C SER A 94 -21.69 -34.57 2.55
N MET A 95 -20.92 -33.52 2.82
CA MET A 95 -20.61 -32.47 1.84
C MET A 95 -19.76 -32.99 0.69
N LEU A 96 -18.75 -33.82 0.96
CA LEU A 96 -17.96 -34.47 -0.08
C LEU A 96 -18.85 -35.32 -1.00
N SER A 97 -19.77 -36.09 -0.43
CA SER A 97 -20.71 -36.90 -1.22
C SER A 97 -21.59 -36.03 -2.13
N TYR A 98 -22.09 -34.90 -1.63
CA TYR A 98 -22.86 -33.94 -2.43
C TYR A 98 -22.05 -33.36 -3.60
N ILE A 99 -20.79 -32.98 -3.36
CA ILE A 99 -19.91 -32.41 -4.39
C ILE A 99 -19.57 -33.47 -5.45
N LEU A 100 -19.14 -34.65 -5.02
CA LEU A 100 -18.66 -35.71 -5.92
C LEU A 100 -19.77 -36.30 -6.78
N THR A 101 -21.03 -36.24 -6.31
CA THR A 101 -22.21 -36.73 -7.05
C THR A 101 -22.89 -35.66 -7.91
N SER A 102 -22.37 -34.42 -7.95
CA SER A 102 -22.93 -33.35 -8.76
C SER A 102 -22.98 -33.71 -10.25
N ASN A 103 -24.15 -33.57 -10.88
CA ASN A 103 -24.32 -33.90 -12.29
C ASN A 103 -23.77 -32.80 -13.21
N ARG A 104 -22.48 -32.89 -13.52
CA ARG A 104 -21.75 -31.98 -14.41
C ARG A 104 -22.22 -32.00 -15.87
N GLN A 105 -23.12 -32.90 -16.28
CA GLN A 105 -23.68 -32.88 -17.64
C GLN A 105 -24.82 -31.85 -17.78
N THR A 106 -25.37 -31.37 -16.67
CA THR A 106 -26.41 -30.33 -16.66
C THR A 106 -25.80 -28.96 -16.42
N GLN A 107 -26.40 -27.90 -16.97
CA GLN A 107 -25.93 -26.52 -16.72
C GLN A 107 -25.96 -26.18 -15.22
N GLN A 108 -27.00 -26.61 -14.50
CA GLN A 108 -27.15 -26.37 -13.07
C GLN A 108 -26.05 -27.08 -12.26
N GLY A 109 -25.77 -28.35 -12.56
CA GLY A 109 -24.70 -29.09 -11.89
C GLY A 109 -23.31 -28.60 -12.26
N MET A 110 -23.10 -28.13 -13.50
CA MET A 110 -21.84 -27.48 -13.89
C MET A 110 -21.62 -26.16 -13.15
N ASN A 111 -22.64 -25.30 -13.06
CA ASN A 111 -22.55 -24.04 -12.30
C ASN A 111 -22.24 -24.30 -10.82
N LEU A 112 -22.89 -25.31 -10.22
CA LEU A 112 -22.58 -25.74 -8.86
C LEU A 112 -21.12 -26.19 -8.75
N ALA A 113 -20.64 -27.04 -9.66
CA ALA A 113 -19.28 -27.55 -9.64
C ALA A 113 -18.25 -26.42 -9.75
N GLN A 114 -18.45 -25.47 -10.66
CA GLN A 114 -17.58 -24.30 -10.81
C GLN A 114 -17.58 -23.41 -9.55
N ASN A 115 -18.74 -23.19 -8.93
CA ASN A 115 -18.83 -22.45 -7.67
C ASN A 115 -18.11 -23.16 -6.51
N MET A 116 -18.20 -24.49 -6.46
CA MET A 116 -17.55 -25.31 -5.42
C MET A 116 -16.03 -25.42 -5.63
N TYR A 117 -15.58 -25.45 -6.89
CA TYR A 117 -14.15 -25.51 -7.24
C TYR A 117 -13.32 -24.42 -6.56
N TYR A 118 -13.81 -23.16 -6.58
CA TYR A 118 -13.11 -22.05 -5.93
C TYR A 118 -13.02 -22.16 -4.40
N GLN A 119 -13.87 -22.99 -3.78
CA GLN A 119 -13.93 -23.17 -2.34
C GLN A 119 -13.17 -24.43 -1.88
N ILE A 120 -12.98 -25.40 -2.79
CA ILE A 120 -12.34 -26.69 -2.50
C ILE A 120 -10.90 -26.56 -2.04
N GLU A 121 -10.12 -25.61 -2.56
CA GLU A 121 -8.74 -25.38 -2.12
C GLU A 121 -8.62 -25.19 -0.61
N ARG A 122 -9.60 -24.54 0.02
CA ARG A 122 -9.59 -24.27 1.46
C ARG A 122 -9.86 -25.53 2.29
N ILE A 123 -10.61 -26.49 1.75
CA ILE A 123 -10.99 -27.70 2.48
C ILE A 123 -10.08 -28.90 2.20
N ILE A 124 -9.23 -28.88 1.17
CA ILE A 124 -8.28 -29.98 0.90
C ILE A 124 -7.48 -30.38 2.15
N PRO A 125 -6.87 -29.46 2.93
CA PRO A 125 -6.15 -29.83 4.14
C PRO A 125 -7.05 -30.48 5.21
N LEU A 126 -8.31 -30.05 5.28
CA LEU A 126 -9.31 -30.62 6.19
C LEU A 126 -9.69 -32.03 5.74
N VAL A 127 -9.82 -32.26 4.43
CA VAL A 127 -10.09 -33.58 3.86
C VAL A 127 -8.91 -34.52 4.08
N ASP A 128 -7.68 -34.07 3.88
CA ASP A 128 -6.49 -34.88 4.18
C ASP A 128 -6.44 -35.32 5.65
N LYS A 129 -6.88 -34.47 6.57
CA LYS A 129 -6.89 -34.75 8.01
C LYS A 129 -8.08 -35.59 8.47
N TYR A 130 -9.28 -35.28 7.96
CA TYR A 130 -10.54 -35.79 8.51
C TYR A 130 -11.23 -36.84 7.61
N ALA A 131 -10.90 -36.89 6.33
CA ALA A 131 -11.44 -37.85 5.36
C ALA A 131 -10.39 -38.27 4.30
N PRO A 132 -9.21 -38.78 4.69
CA PRO A 132 -8.09 -39.02 3.78
C PRO A 132 -8.41 -40.00 2.64
N THR A 133 -9.32 -40.95 2.87
CA THR A 133 -9.77 -41.92 1.86
C THR A 133 -10.51 -41.27 0.68
N ARG A 134 -11.08 -40.07 0.87
CA ARG A 134 -11.77 -39.29 -0.16
C ARG A 134 -10.87 -38.24 -0.82
N ALA A 135 -9.66 -38.06 -0.32
CA ALA A 135 -8.81 -36.94 -0.72
C ALA A 135 -8.31 -37.05 -2.17
N ALA A 136 -8.05 -38.27 -2.67
CA ALA A 136 -7.70 -38.49 -4.08
C ALA A 136 -8.89 -38.19 -5.00
N GLU A 137 -10.08 -38.71 -4.65
CA GLU A 137 -11.33 -38.52 -5.39
C GLU A 137 -11.69 -37.02 -5.52
N LEU A 138 -11.56 -36.25 -4.43
CA LEU A 138 -11.81 -34.80 -4.47
C LEU A 138 -10.82 -34.03 -5.35
N ARG A 139 -9.54 -34.41 -5.35
CA ARG A 139 -8.52 -33.78 -6.20
C ARG A 139 -8.79 -34.06 -7.67
N GLU A 140 -9.12 -35.30 -8.02
CA GLU A 140 -9.49 -35.68 -9.39
C GLU A 140 -10.77 -34.95 -9.84
N TRP A 141 -11.78 -34.89 -8.98
CA TRP A 141 -12.99 -34.11 -9.25
C TRP A 141 -12.67 -32.65 -9.55
N SER A 142 -11.83 -32.02 -8.71
CA SER A 142 -11.42 -30.62 -8.82
C SER A 142 -10.68 -30.35 -10.14
N GLN A 143 -9.72 -31.20 -10.50
CA GLN A 143 -9.02 -31.12 -11.80
C GLN A 143 -10.00 -31.25 -12.97
N GLY A 144 -10.95 -32.19 -12.88
CA GLY A 144 -11.99 -32.36 -13.89
C GLY A 144 -12.87 -31.11 -14.07
N VAL A 145 -13.16 -30.36 -13.00
CA VAL A 145 -13.88 -29.08 -13.08
C VAL A 145 -13.00 -27.97 -13.63
N GLU A 146 -11.73 -27.90 -13.22
CA GLU A 146 -10.75 -26.93 -13.72
C GLU A 146 -10.64 -26.96 -15.25
N HIS A 147 -10.70 -28.16 -15.84
CA HIS A 147 -10.69 -28.35 -17.29
C HIS A 147 -11.93 -27.81 -18.03
N THR A 148 -13.03 -27.58 -17.32
CA THR A 148 -14.28 -27.01 -17.88
C THR A 148 -14.36 -25.49 -17.75
N LEU A 149 -13.47 -24.88 -16.96
CA LEU A 149 -13.39 -23.43 -16.85
C LEU A 149 -12.93 -22.83 -18.18
N ASP A 150 -13.38 -21.60 -18.46
CA ASP A 150 -12.84 -20.83 -19.56
C ASP A 150 -11.32 -20.60 -19.36
N PRO A 151 -10.55 -20.46 -20.46
CA PRO A 151 -9.10 -20.31 -20.37
C PRO A 151 -8.64 -19.15 -19.49
N SER A 152 -9.42 -18.06 -19.42
CA SER A 152 -9.08 -16.91 -18.58
C SER A 152 -9.26 -17.22 -17.09
N ALA A 153 -10.37 -17.84 -16.71
CA ALA A 153 -10.63 -18.23 -15.32
C ALA A 153 -9.59 -19.24 -14.82
N ARG A 154 -9.22 -20.23 -15.64
CA ARG A 154 -8.17 -21.19 -15.29
C ARG A 154 -6.83 -20.49 -15.05
N MET A 155 -6.44 -19.61 -15.97
CA MET A 155 -5.22 -18.81 -15.88
C MET A 155 -5.15 -17.99 -14.59
N TYR A 156 -6.24 -17.29 -14.22
CA TYR A 156 -6.29 -16.51 -12.98
C TYR A 156 -6.13 -17.39 -11.73
N GLN A 157 -6.68 -18.61 -11.75
CA GLN A 157 -6.56 -19.54 -10.62
C GLN A 157 -5.14 -20.11 -10.49
N GLU A 158 -4.55 -20.57 -11.58
CA GLU A 158 -3.15 -21.01 -11.59
C GLU A 158 -2.23 -19.87 -11.16
N MET A 159 -2.42 -18.67 -11.69
CA MET A 159 -1.65 -17.48 -11.31
C MET A 159 -1.79 -17.16 -9.82
N ARG A 160 -3.01 -17.24 -9.26
CA ARG A 160 -3.23 -17.01 -7.82
C ARG A 160 -2.46 -18.03 -6.98
N ARG A 161 -2.55 -19.32 -7.30
CA ARG A 161 -1.84 -20.40 -6.59
C ARG A 161 -0.32 -20.17 -6.59
N ILE A 162 0.23 -19.85 -7.76
CA ILE A 162 1.67 -19.66 -7.93
C ILE A 162 2.13 -18.33 -7.31
N SER A 163 1.33 -17.26 -7.39
CA SER A 163 1.63 -16.00 -6.70
C SER A 163 1.78 -16.21 -5.19
N GLU A 164 0.86 -16.97 -4.57
CA GLU A 164 0.84 -17.22 -3.12
C GLU A 164 1.99 -18.12 -2.64
N LYS A 165 2.31 -19.21 -3.36
CA LYS A 165 3.24 -20.25 -2.86
C LYS A 165 4.38 -20.62 -3.80
N GLY A 166 4.29 -20.24 -5.07
CA GLY A 166 5.29 -20.57 -6.08
C GLY A 166 6.48 -19.61 -6.11
N THR A 167 7.39 -19.88 -7.03
CA THR A 167 8.60 -19.09 -7.33
C THR A 167 8.39 -18.17 -8.52
N VAL A 168 9.39 -17.35 -8.83
CA VAL A 168 9.41 -16.55 -10.07
C VAL A 168 9.42 -17.46 -11.30
N ASP A 169 10.20 -18.55 -11.28
CA ASP A 169 10.30 -19.47 -12.40
C ASP A 169 9.00 -20.25 -12.64
N ASP A 170 8.24 -20.56 -11.58
CA ASP A 170 6.90 -21.14 -11.72
C ASP A 170 5.94 -20.18 -12.46
N MET A 171 6.03 -18.87 -12.20
CA MET A 171 5.24 -17.87 -12.91
C MET A 171 5.65 -17.74 -14.38
N LEU A 172 6.94 -17.90 -14.69
CA LEU A 172 7.44 -17.90 -16.07
C LEU A 172 7.06 -19.17 -16.83
N ALA A 173 7.08 -20.32 -16.15
CA ALA A 173 6.57 -21.56 -16.69
C ALA A 173 5.07 -21.45 -16.98
N LEU A 174 4.31 -20.80 -16.10
CA LEU A 174 2.90 -20.50 -16.33
C LEU A 174 2.70 -19.63 -17.57
N ALA A 175 3.46 -18.53 -17.70
CA ALA A 175 3.39 -17.65 -18.88
C ALA A 175 3.54 -18.44 -20.20
N SER A 176 4.47 -19.39 -20.23
CA SER A 176 4.75 -20.20 -21.44
C SER A 176 3.59 -21.14 -21.84
N LYS A 177 2.65 -21.42 -20.93
CA LYS A 177 1.47 -22.28 -21.21
C LYS A 177 0.31 -21.53 -21.87
N TYR A 178 0.30 -20.20 -21.80
CA TYR A 178 -0.84 -19.39 -22.23
C TYR A 178 -0.54 -18.61 -23.53
N PRO A 179 -1.58 -18.26 -24.32
CA PRO A 179 -1.45 -17.44 -25.52
C PRO A 179 -0.81 -16.06 -25.26
N PRO A 180 -0.26 -15.40 -26.30
CA PRO A 180 0.39 -14.09 -26.18
C PRO A 180 -0.45 -13.02 -25.48
N GLU A 181 -1.79 -13.06 -25.65
CA GLU A 181 -2.70 -12.11 -25.01
C GLU A 181 -2.59 -12.13 -23.47
N PHE A 182 -2.30 -13.30 -22.88
CA PHE A 182 -2.16 -13.47 -21.43
C PHE A 182 -0.70 -13.42 -20.96
N GLN A 183 0.26 -13.71 -21.85
CA GLN A 183 1.69 -13.73 -21.52
C GLN A 183 2.17 -12.42 -20.93
N ASN A 184 1.79 -11.28 -21.51
CA ASN A 184 2.23 -9.97 -21.01
C ASN A 184 1.81 -9.75 -19.54
N MET A 185 0.58 -10.11 -19.19
CA MET A 185 0.08 -10.01 -17.82
C MET A 185 0.84 -10.95 -16.88
N LEU A 186 1.14 -12.17 -17.32
CA LEU A 186 1.87 -13.15 -16.52
C LEU A 186 3.34 -12.75 -16.31
N TYR A 187 4.00 -12.22 -17.34
CA TYR A 187 5.35 -11.65 -17.21
C TYR A 187 5.36 -10.45 -16.27
N GLN A 188 4.37 -9.56 -16.34
CA GLN A 188 4.26 -8.45 -15.39
C GLN A 188 4.15 -8.95 -13.94
N ASN A 189 3.31 -9.95 -13.67
CA ASN A 189 3.18 -10.55 -12.33
C ASN A 189 4.47 -11.25 -11.87
N ALA A 190 5.15 -11.97 -12.78
CA ALA A 190 6.44 -12.60 -12.50
C ALA A 190 7.52 -11.57 -12.17
N ALA A 191 7.57 -10.46 -12.91
CA ALA A 191 8.50 -9.36 -12.64
C ALA A 191 8.23 -8.72 -11.28
N TRP A 192 6.96 -8.48 -10.92
CA TRP A 192 6.59 -7.97 -9.61
C TRP A 192 6.99 -8.91 -8.47
N LYS A 193 6.79 -10.21 -8.65
CA LYS A 193 7.22 -11.21 -7.68
C LYS A 193 8.74 -11.19 -7.50
N ALA A 194 9.50 -11.06 -8.58
CA ALA A 194 10.95 -10.94 -8.54
C ALA A 194 11.40 -9.69 -7.75
N VAL A 195 10.80 -8.51 -8.00
CA VAL A 195 11.06 -7.29 -7.22
C VAL A 195 10.74 -7.50 -5.74
N ASN A 196 9.59 -8.10 -5.42
CA ASN A 196 9.18 -8.35 -4.03
C ASN A 196 10.08 -9.36 -3.31
N SER A 197 10.75 -10.25 -4.05
CA SER A 197 11.78 -11.13 -3.51
C SER A 197 13.18 -10.49 -3.44
N GLY A 198 13.33 -9.22 -3.86
CA GLY A 198 14.60 -8.49 -3.87
C GLY A 198 15.42 -8.67 -5.16
N ASP A 199 14.99 -9.51 -6.10
CA ASP A 199 15.69 -9.79 -7.35
C ASP A 199 15.22 -8.83 -8.47
N THR A 200 15.66 -7.58 -8.34
CA THR A 200 15.32 -6.53 -9.30
C THR A 200 15.96 -6.80 -10.68
N ALA A 201 17.15 -7.39 -10.72
CA ALA A 201 17.83 -7.70 -11.98
C ALA A 201 16.97 -8.68 -12.80
N ARG A 202 16.51 -9.76 -12.16
CA ARG A 202 15.59 -10.71 -12.77
C ARG A 202 14.27 -10.08 -13.17
N ALA A 203 13.72 -9.17 -12.35
CA ALA A 203 12.50 -8.47 -12.71
C ALA A 203 12.61 -7.70 -14.04
N ARG A 204 13.76 -7.05 -14.29
CA ARG A 204 14.02 -6.34 -15.55
C ARG A 204 14.13 -7.29 -16.73
N GLU A 205 14.87 -8.40 -16.57
CA GLU A 205 14.95 -9.45 -17.62
C GLU A 205 13.57 -10.00 -17.99
N ILE A 206 12.67 -10.13 -17.01
CA ILE A 206 11.31 -10.59 -17.24
C ILE A 206 10.50 -9.51 -17.97
N ALA A 207 10.63 -8.24 -17.58
CA ALA A 207 9.96 -7.13 -18.24
C ALA A 207 10.35 -7.02 -19.73
N ASP A 208 11.60 -7.34 -20.09
CA ASP A 208 12.07 -7.36 -21.47
C ASP A 208 11.35 -8.38 -22.35
N LYS A 209 10.73 -9.42 -21.76
CA LYS A 209 9.92 -10.41 -22.46
C LYS A 209 8.52 -9.91 -22.85
N ILE A 210 8.09 -8.76 -22.33
CA ILE A 210 6.80 -8.16 -22.67
C ILE A 210 6.86 -7.61 -24.10
N ALA A 211 6.02 -8.17 -24.98
CA ALA A 211 6.05 -7.86 -26.41
C ALA A 211 5.67 -6.39 -26.68
N ASP A 212 4.62 -5.89 -26.03
CA ASP A 212 4.14 -4.51 -26.17
C ASP A 212 5.19 -3.52 -25.64
N PRO A 213 5.73 -2.62 -26.48
CA PRO A 213 6.77 -1.67 -26.07
C PRO A 213 6.28 -0.62 -25.07
N VAL A 214 5.01 -0.21 -25.13
CA VAL A 214 4.43 0.75 -24.18
C VAL A 214 4.27 0.09 -22.82
N GLN A 215 3.69 -1.12 -22.79
CA GLN A 215 3.52 -1.89 -21.55
C GLN A 215 4.87 -2.25 -20.92
N ARG A 216 5.85 -2.69 -21.73
CA ARG A 216 7.20 -2.99 -21.28
C ARG A 216 7.88 -1.79 -20.64
N ARG A 217 7.75 -0.61 -21.26
CA ARG A 217 8.30 0.64 -20.69
C ARG A 217 7.64 0.95 -19.34
N GLN A 218 6.31 0.89 -19.28
CA GLN A 218 5.57 1.14 -18.04
C GLN A 218 5.98 0.17 -16.92
N VAL A 219 6.08 -1.13 -17.21
CA VAL A 219 6.50 -2.14 -16.23
C VAL A 219 7.95 -1.92 -15.80
N THR A 220 8.85 -1.61 -16.73
CA THR A 220 10.26 -1.30 -16.43
C THR A 220 10.37 -0.08 -15.52
N ASP A 221 9.65 1.01 -15.82
CA ASP A 221 9.64 2.22 -15.01
C ASP A 221 9.08 1.95 -13.61
N GLN A 222 8.04 1.11 -13.51
CA GLN A 222 7.45 0.70 -12.24
C GLN A 222 8.43 -0.12 -11.39
N ILE A 223 9.11 -1.10 -11.98
CA ILE A 223 10.17 -1.89 -11.34
C ILE A 223 11.29 -0.99 -10.83
N ASP A 224 11.73 -0.05 -11.67
CA ASP A 224 12.83 0.84 -11.37
C ASP A 224 12.51 1.79 -10.20
N ASN A 225 11.30 2.33 -10.18
CA ASN A 225 10.82 3.16 -9.07
C ASN A 225 10.68 2.34 -7.78
N GLN A 226 10.20 1.09 -7.85
CA GLN A 226 10.05 0.24 -6.68
C GLN A 226 11.42 -0.19 -6.12
N ALA A 227 12.36 -0.56 -6.98
CA ALA A 227 13.72 -0.90 -6.61
C ALA A 227 14.44 0.28 -5.94
N ALA A 228 14.34 1.47 -6.53
CA ALA A 228 14.92 2.68 -5.93
C ALA A 228 14.30 3.01 -4.57
N ARG A 229 13.02 2.69 -4.33
CA ARG A 229 12.37 2.87 -3.02
C ARG A 229 12.81 1.84 -2.00
N ALA A 230 12.88 0.56 -2.39
CA ALA A 230 13.21 -0.57 -1.53
C ALA A 230 14.71 -0.75 -1.26
N ALA A 231 15.58 -0.17 -2.09
CA ALA A 231 17.02 -0.25 -1.89
C ALA A 231 17.45 0.43 -0.58
N GLU A 232 18.50 -0.10 0.03
CA GLU A 232 19.12 0.40 1.25
C GLU A 232 20.65 0.44 1.08
N GLY A 233 21.34 1.20 1.94
CA GLY A 233 22.79 1.34 1.90
C GLY A 233 23.33 1.74 0.52
N ASP A 234 24.42 1.12 0.09
CA ASP A 234 25.08 1.39 -1.20
C ASP A 234 24.15 1.14 -2.40
N ASN A 235 23.26 0.15 -2.29
CA ASN A 235 22.32 -0.17 -3.36
C ASN A 235 21.33 0.98 -3.60
N LYS A 236 21.02 1.78 -2.57
CA LYS A 236 20.17 2.99 -2.70
C LYS A 236 20.81 4.00 -3.66
N VAL A 237 22.12 4.20 -3.53
CA VAL A 237 22.88 5.15 -4.34
C VAL A 237 22.89 4.70 -5.79
N ILE A 238 23.18 3.41 -6.02
CA ILE A 238 23.21 2.81 -7.36
C ILE A 238 21.85 2.96 -8.04
N GLU A 239 20.77 2.56 -7.38
CA GLU A 239 19.43 2.64 -7.96
C GLU A 239 18.94 4.08 -8.16
N ALA A 240 19.31 5.00 -7.27
CA ALA A 240 19.00 6.43 -7.44
C ALA A 240 19.70 7.02 -8.66
N ARG A 241 21.00 6.77 -8.86
CA ARG A 241 21.76 7.23 -10.03
C ARG A 241 21.17 6.68 -11.32
N ARG A 242 20.88 5.38 -11.34
CA ARG A 242 20.28 4.72 -12.50
C ARG A 242 18.89 5.29 -12.84
N LEU A 243 18.05 5.55 -11.85
CA LEU A 243 16.74 6.18 -12.07
C LEU A 243 16.89 7.65 -12.55
N ALA A 244 17.89 8.35 -12.01
CA ALA A 244 18.21 9.73 -12.37
C ALA A 244 18.75 9.87 -13.81
N GLU A 245 19.51 8.89 -14.30
CA GLU A 245 19.99 8.83 -15.70
C GLU A 245 18.85 8.63 -16.71
N LYS A 246 17.81 7.89 -16.32
CA LYS A 246 16.60 7.68 -17.14
C LYS A 246 15.64 8.87 -17.12
N ALA A 247 15.89 9.88 -16.30
CA ALA A 247 15.00 11.03 -16.18
C ALA A 247 14.98 11.85 -17.48
N ASN A 248 13.78 12.10 -18.02
CA ASN A 248 13.61 12.88 -19.25
C ASN A 248 13.83 14.39 -19.06
N THR A 249 14.03 14.86 -17.82
CA THR A 249 14.26 16.28 -17.51
C THR A 249 15.29 16.43 -16.40
N ILE A 250 16.04 17.54 -16.45
CA ILE A 250 17.02 17.90 -15.41
C ILE A 250 16.34 18.03 -14.04
N ASN A 251 15.15 18.63 -13.97
CA ASN A 251 14.39 18.77 -12.74
C ASN A 251 14.03 17.42 -12.12
N ARG A 252 13.61 16.45 -12.93
CA ARG A 252 13.31 15.10 -12.44
C ARG A 252 14.58 14.39 -11.96
N LYS A 253 15.70 14.57 -12.66
CA LYS A 253 17.01 14.05 -12.24
C LYS A 253 17.38 14.57 -10.84
N ILE A 254 17.30 15.89 -10.64
CA ILE A 254 17.60 16.53 -9.34
C ILE A 254 16.67 16.02 -8.24
N GLU A 255 15.37 15.91 -8.52
CA GLU A 255 14.39 15.43 -7.56
C GLU A 255 14.71 14.01 -7.06
N ILE A 256 15.06 13.10 -7.98
CA ILE A 256 15.43 11.71 -7.63
C ILE A 256 16.65 11.69 -6.71
N LEU A 257 17.70 12.45 -7.05
CA LEU A 257 18.94 12.51 -6.27
C LEU A 257 18.71 13.10 -4.86
N ILE A 258 17.96 14.21 -4.76
CA ILE A 258 17.59 14.83 -3.47
C ILE A 258 16.74 13.86 -2.63
N GLN A 259 15.75 13.21 -3.23
CA GLN A 259 14.88 12.26 -2.52
C GLN A 259 15.68 11.08 -1.96
N ALA A 260 16.60 10.53 -2.74
CA ALA A 260 17.47 9.44 -2.32
C ALA A 260 18.39 9.88 -1.17
N ALA A 261 19.06 11.02 -1.28
CA ALA A 261 19.91 11.56 -0.23
C ALA A 261 19.15 11.80 1.09
N ASN A 262 17.94 12.38 1.01
CA ASN A 262 17.07 12.58 2.17
C ASN A 262 16.64 11.25 2.79
N THR A 263 16.35 10.24 1.97
CA THR A 263 16.00 8.90 2.47
C THR A 263 17.16 8.29 3.25
N ILE A 264 18.38 8.30 2.67
CA ILE A 264 19.60 7.81 3.32
C ILE A 264 19.83 8.53 4.65
N THR A 265 19.69 9.85 4.66
CA THR A 265 19.89 10.65 5.88
C THR A 265 18.85 10.33 6.96
N ASN A 266 17.58 10.20 6.57
CA ASN A 266 16.48 9.95 7.50
C ASN A 266 16.47 8.53 8.07
N SER A 267 17.00 7.55 7.32
CA SER A 267 17.16 6.18 7.80
C SER A 267 18.44 5.97 8.62
N GLY A 268 19.22 7.04 8.90
CA GLY A 268 20.50 6.94 9.60
C GLY A 268 21.62 6.27 8.79
N GLY A 269 21.51 6.27 7.46
CA GLY A 269 22.50 5.71 6.54
C GLY A 269 23.75 6.57 6.39
N ASP A 270 24.64 6.15 5.48
CA ASP A 270 25.92 6.82 5.26
C ASP A 270 25.76 8.26 4.73
N LYS A 271 26.21 9.22 5.53
CA LYS A 271 26.18 10.65 5.19
C LYS A 271 27.03 10.97 3.96
N LYS A 272 28.13 10.25 3.73
CA LYS A 272 29.00 10.48 2.58
C LYS A 272 28.28 10.14 1.28
N SER A 273 27.63 8.98 1.24
CA SER A 273 26.78 8.56 0.14
C SER A 273 25.64 9.54 -0.15
N ALA A 274 24.96 10.04 0.90
CA ALA A 274 23.94 11.08 0.72
C ALA A 274 24.52 12.38 0.14
N LEU A 275 25.70 12.80 0.61
CA LEU A 275 26.38 14.01 0.13
C LEU A 275 26.84 13.88 -1.33
N GLU A 276 27.31 12.71 -1.76
CA GLU A 276 27.66 12.44 -3.16
C GLU A 276 26.46 12.67 -4.09
N LEU A 277 25.28 12.14 -3.74
CA LEU A 277 24.06 12.34 -4.52
C LEU A 277 23.65 13.83 -4.59
N LEU A 278 23.80 14.57 -3.49
CA LEU A 278 23.52 16.02 -3.49
C LEU A 278 24.54 16.80 -4.32
N ASN A 279 25.80 16.38 -4.35
CA ASN A 279 26.83 17.00 -5.18
C ASN A 279 26.57 16.76 -6.67
N GLU A 280 26.11 15.57 -7.04
CA GLU A 280 25.66 15.28 -8.40
C GLU A 280 24.44 16.13 -8.80
N ALA A 281 23.48 16.32 -7.88
CA ALA A 281 22.33 17.20 -8.10
C ALA A 281 22.77 18.66 -8.27
N LYS A 282 23.76 19.11 -7.49
CA LYS A 282 24.34 20.46 -7.60
C LYS A 282 25.06 20.67 -8.93
N ALA A 283 25.81 19.67 -9.41
CA ALA A 283 26.61 19.77 -10.62
C ALA A 283 25.78 19.99 -11.91
N VAL A 284 24.51 19.60 -11.90
CA VAL A 284 23.58 19.81 -13.03
C VAL A 284 22.76 21.09 -12.92
N LEU A 285 22.81 21.79 -11.78
CA LEU A 285 22.14 23.07 -11.60
C LEU A 285 23.02 24.21 -12.09
N ALA A 286 22.41 25.19 -12.76
CA ALA A 286 23.06 26.45 -13.03
C ALA A 286 23.37 27.20 -11.71
N SER A 287 24.50 27.89 -11.66
CA SER A 287 24.89 28.70 -10.48
C SER A 287 23.91 29.84 -10.22
N THR A 288 23.26 30.37 -11.27
CA THR A 288 22.22 31.40 -11.17
C THR A 288 20.92 30.88 -11.79
N PRO A 289 19.85 30.73 -11.00
CA PRO A 289 18.60 30.13 -11.46
C PRO A 289 17.89 31.03 -12.50
N GLN A 290 17.63 30.48 -13.68
CA GLN A 290 17.00 31.17 -14.80
C GLN A 290 15.50 30.94 -14.88
N SER A 291 14.98 29.91 -14.20
CA SER A 291 13.56 29.57 -14.18
C SER A 291 13.03 29.38 -12.76
N ALA A 292 11.70 29.48 -12.61
CA ALA A 292 11.02 29.17 -11.35
C ALA A 292 11.34 27.76 -10.85
N ALA A 293 11.42 26.78 -11.76
CA ALA A 293 11.73 25.40 -11.42
C ALA A 293 13.16 25.23 -10.88
N GLU A 294 14.14 25.93 -11.49
CA GLU A 294 15.52 25.93 -11.01
C GLU A 294 15.65 26.60 -9.62
N LEU A 295 14.96 27.72 -9.41
CA LEU A 295 14.95 28.41 -8.11
C LEU A 295 14.35 27.51 -7.01
N THR A 296 13.24 26.83 -7.30
CA THR A 296 12.66 25.82 -6.40
C THR A 296 13.61 24.65 -6.16
N ALA A 297 14.30 24.17 -7.20
CA ALA A 297 15.27 23.09 -7.06
C ALA A 297 16.46 23.49 -6.18
N GLN A 298 16.97 24.73 -6.31
CA GLN A 298 18.04 25.25 -5.45
C GLN A 298 17.61 25.37 -3.98
N LEU A 299 16.39 25.87 -3.71
CA LEU A 299 15.85 25.92 -2.34
C LEU A 299 15.76 24.52 -1.71
N ARG A 300 15.22 23.54 -2.46
CA ARG A 300 15.15 22.13 -1.99
C ARG A 300 16.53 21.53 -1.79
N LEU A 301 17.48 21.85 -2.67
CA LEU A 301 18.85 21.37 -2.56
C LEU A 301 19.54 21.95 -1.32
N ALA A 302 19.43 23.26 -1.08
CA ALA A 302 19.94 23.91 0.12
C ALA A 302 19.36 23.25 1.39
N GLN A 303 18.05 23.00 1.42
CA GLN A 303 17.39 22.31 2.53
C GLN A 303 17.96 20.90 2.78
N ALA A 304 18.25 20.14 1.72
CA ALA A 304 18.86 18.82 1.84
C ALA A 304 20.30 18.88 2.37
N TYR A 305 21.07 19.90 1.96
CA TYR A 305 22.43 20.12 2.47
C TYR A 305 22.49 20.51 3.94
N MET A 306 21.47 21.17 4.51
CA MET A 306 21.48 21.68 5.89
C MET A 306 21.93 20.66 6.96
N ARG A 307 21.64 19.36 6.75
CA ARG A 307 21.97 18.29 7.70
C ARG A 307 23.30 17.58 7.42
N LEU A 308 23.90 17.84 6.26
CA LEU A 308 25.07 17.12 5.73
C LEU A 308 26.27 18.04 5.55
N ASP A 309 26.06 19.24 5.03
CA ASP A 309 27.06 20.28 4.78
C ASP A 309 26.38 21.66 4.82
N THR A 310 26.46 22.30 5.99
CA THR A 310 25.86 23.62 6.24
C THR A 310 26.51 24.71 5.38
N ASP A 311 27.81 24.62 5.09
CA ASP A 311 28.51 25.59 4.26
C ASP A 311 27.99 25.57 2.82
N ALA A 312 27.78 24.37 2.27
CA ALA A 312 27.17 24.20 0.97
C ALA A 312 25.74 24.75 0.92
N ALA A 313 24.94 24.56 1.98
CA ALA A 313 23.59 25.11 2.06
C ALA A 313 23.60 26.65 1.96
N PHE A 314 24.44 27.33 2.74
CA PHE A 314 24.60 28.78 2.67
C PHE A 314 25.10 29.26 1.30
N ALA A 315 26.08 28.57 0.72
CA ALA A 315 26.62 28.91 -0.60
C ALA A 315 25.56 28.83 -1.71
N ILE A 316 24.62 27.89 -1.62
CA ILE A 316 23.49 27.78 -2.56
C ILE A 316 22.47 28.91 -2.36
N LEU A 317 22.22 29.31 -1.11
CA LEU A 317 21.21 30.35 -0.81
C LEU A 317 21.66 31.76 -1.21
N GLN A 318 22.97 32.04 -1.21
CA GLN A 318 23.50 33.36 -1.56
C GLN A 318 23.00 33.88 -2.93
N PRO A 319 23.13 33.16 -4.06
CA PRO A 319 22.57 33.60 -5.35
C PRO A 319 21.02 33.55 -5.39
N VAL A 320 20.38 32.68 -4.59
CA VAL A 320 18.92 32.59 -4.49
C VAL A 320 18.34 33.87 -3.89
N VAL A 321 18.95 34.42 -2.83
CA VAL A 321 18.53 35.69 -2.21
C VAL A 321 18.60 36.83 -3.21
N VAL A 322 19.71 36.95 -3.95
CA VAL A 322 19.89 37.99 -4.98
C VAL A 322 18.77 37.89 -6.03
N ARG A 323 18.54 36.68 -6.56
CA ARG A 323 17.51 36.47 -7.59
C ARG A 323 16.09 36.73 -7.06
N LEU A 324 15.80 36.35 -5.83
CA LEU A 324 14.49 36.61 -5.22
C LEU A 324 14.25 38.11 -5.03
N ASN A 325 15.26 38.88 -4.63
CA ASN A 325 15.14 40.33 -4.53
C ASN A 325 14.81 40.98 -5.88
N GLU A 326 15.45 40.55 -6.97
CA GLU A 326 15.15 41.03 -8.33
C GLU A 326 13.69 40.72 -8.73
N LEU A 327 13.23 39.48 -8.46
CA LEU A 327 11.87 39.06 -8.79
C LEU A 327 10.82 39.79 -7.96
N VAL A 328 11.08 40.01 -6.66
CA VAL A 328 10.21 40.78 -5.78
C VAL A 328 10.13 42.23 -6.24
N ALA A 329 11.25 42.85 -6.60
CA ALA A 329 11.27 44.21 -7.13
C ALA A 329 10.47 44.32 -8.44
N ALA A 330 10.59 43.33 -9.34
CA ALA A 330 9.80 43.28 -10.56
C ALA A 330 8.30 43.09 -10.27
N ALA A 331 7.94 42.20 -9.32
CA ALA A 331 6.56 41.94 -8.94
C ALA A 331 5.86 43.19 -8.36
N VAL A 332 6.59 44.04 -7.62
CA VAL A 332 6.10 45.32 -7.12
C VAL A 332 5.69 46.26 -8.26
N VAL A 333 6.44 46.27 -9.37
CA VAL A 333 6.09 47.08 -10.56
C VAL A 333 4.83 46.55 -11.25
N LEU A 334 4.58 45.25 -11.17
CA LEU A 334 3.44 44.56 -11.78
C LEU A 334 2.23 44.44 -10.83
N ASP A 335 2.29 45.02 -9.64
CA ASP A 335 1.22 44.95 -8.64
C ASP A 335 -0.08 45.55 -9.17
N GLY A 336 -1.17 44.79 -9.04
CA GLY A 336 -2.49 45.16 -9.55
C GLY A 336 -2.66 45.05 -11.07
N ILE A 337 -1.62 44.67 -11.81
CA ILE A 337 -1.69 44.38 -13.25
C ILE A 337 -1.77 42.87 -13.48
N ASP A 338 -0.79 42.13 -12.95
CA ASP A 338 -0.74 40.65 -13.08
C ASP A 338 -1.36 39.97 -11.86
N PHE A 339 -0.81 40.28 -10.68
CA PHE A 339 -1.35 39.87 -9.39
C PHE A 339 -1.36 41.04 -8.42
N HIS A 340 -2.22 40.96 -7.40
CA HIS A 340 -2.05 41.76 -6.19
C HIS A 340 -0.97 41.07 -5.33
N TYR A 341 0.22 41.67 -5.29
CA TYR A 341 1.36 41.31 -4.46
C TYR A 341 1.40 42.14 -3.17
N LEU A 342 0.87 43.36 -3.22
CA LEU A 342 0.93 44.32 -2.14
C LEU A 342 -0.44 44.59 -1.52
N LYS A 343 -0.43 44.91 -0.23
CA LYS A 343 -1.55 45.51 0.49
C LYS A 343 -1.01 46.71 1.27
N ASP A 344 -1.60 47.88 1.04
CA ASP A 344 -1.16 49.13 1.68
C ASP A 344 0.34 49.44 1.49
N GLY A 345 0.91 49.01 0.35
CA GLY A 345 2.33 49.18 0.02
C GLY A 345 3.26 48.12 0.61
N GLU A 346 2.76 47.20 1.43
CA GLU A 346 3.50 46.11 2.05
C GLU A 346 3.28 44.78 1.32
N TRP A 347 4.31 43.94 1.28
CA TRP A 347 4.19 42.62 0.69
C TRP A 347 3.23 41.72 1.47
N MET A 348 2.29 41.09 0.77
CA MET A 348 1.36 40.14 1.39
C MET A 348 2.06 38.80 1.74
N MET A 349 2.05 38.44 3.03
CA MET A 349 2.63 37.19 3.57
C MET A 349 1.57 36.36 4.30
N PRO A 350 1.47 35.03 4.07
CA PRO A 350 2.10 34.30 2.97
C PRO A 350 1.52 34.75 1.62
N GLY A 351 2.37 34.90 0.61
CA GLY A 351 1.90 35.31 -0.72
C GLY A 351 1.14 34.16 -1.40
N ALA A 352 -0.01 34.46 -2.01
CA ALA A 352 -0.86 33.45 -2.65
C ALA A 352 -0.31 32.91 -3.99
N ASN A 353 0.87 33.38 -4.42
CA ASN A 353 1.47 33.07 -5.71
C ASN A 353 2.83 32.35 -5.56
N ASN A 354 3.37 31.87 -6.68
CA ASN A 354 4.60 31.09 -6.70
C ASN A 354 5.81 31.83 -6.10
N LEU A 355 5.92 33.14 -6.36
CA LEU A 355 7.00 33.96 -5.80
C LEU A 355 6.87 34.11 -4.29
N GLY A 356 5.65 34.33 -3.78
CA GLY A 356 5.35 34.32 -2.35
C GLY A 356 5.74 33.00 -1.69
N ASN A 357 5.40 31.86 -2.30
CA ASN A 357 5.80 30.54 -1.80
C ASN A 357 7.32 30.35 -1.74
N MET A 358 8.07 30.91 -2.70
CA MET A 358 9.54 30.85 -2.70
C MET A 358 10.14 31.71 -1.59
N VAL A 359 9.60 32.91 -1.36
CA VAL A 359 10.00 33.78 -0.24
C VAL A 359 9.74 33.09 1.10
N SER A 360 8.56 32.48 1.29
CA SER A 360 8.25 31.71 2.50
C SER A 360 9.13 30.46 2.65
N SER A 361 9.53 29.82 1.54
CA SER A 361 10.46 28.68 1.60
C SER A 361 11.86 29.12 2.02
N LEU A 362 12.35 30.25 1.51
CA LEU A 362 13.61 30.85 1.93
C LEU A 362 13.58 31.19 3.43
N ASP A 363 12.52 31.85 3.89
CA ASP A 363 12.31 32.19 5.31
C ASP A 363 12.44 30.94 6.20
N GLN A 364 11.70 29.88 5.89
CA GLN A 364 11.76 28.62 6.63
C GLN A 364 13.15 27.98 6.65
N ILE A 365 13.88 28.04 5.53
CA ILE A 365 15.25 27.52 5.43
C ILE A 365 16.19 28.36 6.30
N LEU A 366 16.11 29.69 6.23
CA LEU A 366 16.94 30.60 7.04
C LEU A 366 16.65 30.45 8.53
N ALA A 367 15.38 30.34 8.94
CA ALA A 367 15.00 30.12 10.32
C ALA A 367 15.54 28.77 10.85
N ALA A 368 15.48 27.71 10.04
CA ALA A 368 16.04 26.42 10.40
C ALA A 368 17.59 26.44 10.42
N LEU A 369 18.24 27.18 9.53
CA LEU A 369 19.69 27.42 9.56
C LEU A 369 20.10 28.26 10.77
N GLY A 370 19.26 29.17 11.24
CA GLY A 370 19.53 29.99 12.43
C GLY A 370 19.72 29.18 13.71
N ARG A 371 19.17 27.96 13.78
CA ARG A 371 19.45 27.00 14.87
C ARG A 371 20.84 26.38 14.80
N ILE A 372 21.46 26.40 13.62
CA ILE A 372 22.77 25.80 13.35
C ILE A 372 23.85 26.88 13.39
N ASP A 373 23.61 27.99 12.69
CA ASP A 373 24.49 29.16 12.59
C ASP A 373 23.63 30.42 12.46
N PHE A 374 23.35 31.04 13.62
CA PHE A 374 22.48 32.22 13.71
C PHE A 374 23.05 33.42 12.95
N ASP A 375 24.34 33.69 13.11
CA ASP A 375 24.97 34.90 12.57
C ASP A 375 24.97 34.88 11.04
N ARG A 376 25.27 33.74 10.42
CA ARG A 376 25.22 33.61 8.95
C ARG A 376 23.79 33.62 8.43
N ALA A 377 22.84 32.99 9.11
CA ALA A 377 21.44 33.04 8.74
C ALA A 377 20.89 34.47 8.80
N ARG A 378 21.23 35.21 9.85
CA ARG A 378 20.91 36.63 10.00
C ARG A 378 21.54 37.45 8.88
N THR A 379 22.83 37.23 8.59
CA THR A 379 23.54 37.94 7.52
C THR A 379 22.87 37.76 6.15
N LEU A 380 22.33 36.57 5.85
CA LEU A 380 21.54 36.36 4.62
C LEU A 380 20.17 37.03 4.68
N ALA A 381 19.48 36.97 5.83
CA ALA A 381 18.20 37.65 6.01
C ALA A 381 18.33 39.17 5.83
N ASP A 382 19.42 39.77 6.33
CA ASP A 382 19.71 41.21 6.23
C ASP A 382 19.80 41.68 4.76
N GLN A 383 20.12 40.78 3.82
CA GLN A 383 20.22 41.09 2.38
C GLN A 383 18.86 41.14 1.68
N ILE A 384 17.76 40.77 2.33
CA ILE A 384 16.42 40.85 1.75
C ILE A 384 16.07 42.31 1.49
N GLY A 385 15.67 42.64 0.26
CA GLY A 385 15.55 44.02 -0.19
C GLY A 385 14.39 44.79 0.45
N ARG A 386 13.27 44.12 0.72
CA ARG A 386 12.06 44.74 1.27
C ARG A 386 12.07 44.72 2.81
N PRO A 387 11.96 45.89 3.49
CA PRO A 387 12.04 45.97 4.95
C PRO A 387 11.04 45.08 5.69
N GLU A 388 9.79 45.01 5.22
CA GLU A 388 8.74 44.21 5.85
C GLU A 388 9.02 42.70 5.76
N MET A 389 9.56 42.23 4.63
CA MET A 389 9.98 40.84 4.48
C MET A 389 11.16 40.53 5.39
N ARG A 390 12.15 41.43 5.43
CA ARG A 390 13.35 41.28 6.26
C ARG A 390 12.97 41.17 7.74
N VAL A 391 12.12 42.08 8.23
CA VAL A 391 11.65 42.06 9.62
C VAL A 391 10.91 40.77 9.95
N LEU A 392 10.05 40.28 9.05
CA LEU A 392 9.37 39.01 9.25
C LEU A 392 10.33 37.83 9.32
N MET A 393 11.33 37.77 8.43
CA MET A 393 12.35 36.72 8.45
C MET A 393 13.22 36.79 9.71
N GLU A 394 13.64 37.98 10.14
CA GLU A 394 14.39 38.17 11.40
C GLU A 394 13.57 37.74 12.62
N ILE A 395 12.26 38.03 12.64
CA ILE A 395 11.36 37.58 13.70
C ILE A 395 11.25 36.05 13.70
N ASP A 396 11.03 35.40 12.55
CA ASP A 396 10.89 33.95 12.49
C ASP A 396 12.21 33.24 12.85
N LEU A 397 13.33 33.79 12.41
CA LEU A 397 14.68 33.35 12.78
C LEU A 397 14.90 33.45 14.29
N ALA A 398 14.57 34.57 14.92
CA ALA A 398 14.67 34.73 16.37
C ALA A 398 13.72 33.77 17.13
N GLN A 399 12.46 33.67 16.70
CA GLN A 399 11.46 32.78 17.32
C GLN A 399 11.86 31.30 17.21
N THR A 400 12.36 30.88 16.04
CA THR A 400 12.78 29.50 15.80
C THR A 400 14.02 29.15 16.60
N THR A 401 14.98 30.07 16.72
CA THR A 401 16.22 29.88 17.51
C THR A 401 15.94 29.84 19.01
N LEU A 402 15.04 30.69 19.50
CA LEU A 402 14.63 30.73 20.92
C LEU A 402 13.63 29.61 21.30
N GLY A 403 13.22 28.77 20.35
CA GLY A 403 12.28 27.67 20.60
C GLY A 403 10.81 28.07 20.69
N GLY A 404 10.47 29.33 20.40
CA GLY A 404 9.09 29.85 20.38
C GLY A 404 8.24 29.33 19.22
N LYS A 405 8.89 28.82 18.16
CA LYS A 405 8.26 28.04 17.08
C LYS A 405 9.08 26.77 16.84
N THR A 406 8.40 25.64 16.70
CA THR A 406 9.03 24.44 16.12
C THR A 406 8.91 24.56 14.61
N PRO A 407 10.01 24.60 13.84
CA PRO A 407 9.94 24.63 12.39
C PRO A 407 9.22 23.36 11.93
N ILE A 408 8.36 23.50 10.93
CA ILE A 408 7.49 22.45 10.38
C ILE A 408 8.34 21.43 9.63
N ASN A 409 9.16 20.66 10.35
CA ASN A 409 10.04 19.65 9.80
C ASN A 409 9.87 18.28 10.47
N GLN A 410 8.70 18.04 11.09
CA GLN A 410 8.30 16.74 11.63
C GLN A 410 6.97 16.19 11.08
N MET A 411 6.28 16.86 10.15
CA MET A 411 4.93 16.43 9.73
C MET A 411 4.83 15.73 8.36
N PHE A 412 5.94 15.29 7.76
CA PHE A 412 5.91 14.50 6.51
C PHE A 412 6.46 13.08 6.63
N GLY A 413 6.51 12.54 7.85
CA GLY A 413 6.97 11.17 8.08
C GLY A 413 6.40 10.51 9.34
N ALA A 414 5.10 10.66 9.60
CA ALA A 414 4.28 9.76 10.45
C ALA A 414 2.91 10.41 10.72
N ARG A 415 1.92 10.18 9.86
CA ARG A 415 0.53 10.21 10.33
C ARG A 415 0.22 8.85 10.96
N GLY A 416 0.59 8.73 12.23
CA GLY A 416 0.06 7.73 13.16
C GLY A 416 -0.83 8.43 14.18
N LEU A 417 -2.14 8.25 14.01
CA LEU A 417 -3.23 8.40 14.98
C LEU A 417 -2.85 8.81 16.40
N SER A 418 -3.36 9.97 16.85
CA SER A 418 -3.89 10.29 18.20
C SER A 418 -4.25 11.79 18.15
N GLY A 419 -5.50 12.23 18.13
CA GLY A 419 -6.59 11.81 19.00
C GLY A 419 -6.55 12.61 20.31
N LEU A 420 -6.73 13.93 20.25
CA LEU A 420 -7.03 14.75 21.42
C LEU A 420 -8.19 15.70 21.11
N THR A 421 -9.37 15.18 21.44
CA THR A 421 -10.59 15.91 21.77
C THR A 421 -10.26 17.01 22.77
N ILE A 422 -10.53 18.27 22.42
CA ILE A 422 -10.68 19.34 23.42
C ILE A 422 -12.17 19.60 23.54
N ILE A 423 -12.63 19.41 24.78
CA ILE A 423 -13.96 19.68 25.29
C ILE A 423 -14.24 21.17 25.16
N ASN A 424 -15.21 21.53 24.32
CA ASN A 424 -16.42 22.28 24.68
C ASN A 424 -17.42 22.25 23.53
#